data_AF-A0A1H7HQ00-F1
#
_entry.id   AF-A0A1H7HQ00-F1
#
_cell.length_a   1.000
_cell.length_b   1.000
_cell.length_c   1.000
_cell.angle_alpha   90.00
_cell.angle_beta   90.00
_cell.angle_gamma   90.00
#
_symmetry.space_group_name_H-M   'P 1'
#
loop_
_entity.id
_entity.type
_entity.pdbx_description
1 polymer ?
#
loop_
_entity_poly.entity_id
_entity_poly.type
_entity_poly.pdbx_seq_one_letter_code
_entity_poly.pdbx_strand_id
1 'polypeptide(L)'
;MNLLKKIRSLFRKPTQAAPITTITGRPVYDLDTYIALHLKETEETGQKFIPRYGIDFNAFLYQAQIADILRTEIIAMLYQNKKIHDFLDNDHWHEKNPLNFPGPFYTGQTDTCGTGNPEAPFNVLFDANACEYVFRQPRNFAELICVMDAAAVEVFDSYSCNGNQYWTYEACKEWWRQKPEWIRQLQDPEMQKANGGNEKLYIDYLETTAETDLRKYCYFLEHQYYPTGENINLPPL
;
A
#
# COMPACT_ATOMS: atom_id res chain seq x y z
N MET A 1 8.73 60.82 -14.68
CA MET A 1 9.20 59.43 -14.43
C MET A 1 8.80 59.03 -13.01
N ASN A 2 7.88 58.08 -12.85
CA ASN A 2 7.03 57.94 -11.66
C ASN A 2 7.76 57.21 -10.50
N LEU A 3 7.89 57.88 -9.35
CA LEU A 3 8.59 57.40 -8.13
C LEU A 3 8.05 56.05 -7.63
N LEU A 4 6.75 55.78 -7.85
CA LEU A 4 6.09 54.52 -7.53
C LEU A 4 6.61 53.31 -8.33
N LYS A 5 7.14 53.51 -9.55
CA LYS A 5 7.74 52.41 -10.33
C LYS A 5 9.12 52.00 -9.81
N LYS A 6 9.91 52.94 -9.25
CA LYS A 6 11.22 52.65 -8.63
C LYS A 6 11.09 51.90 -7.30
N ILE A 7 10.02 52.17 -6.54
CA ILE A 7 9.74 51.44 -5.29
C ILE A 7 9.30 50.01 -5.60
N ARG A 8 8.47 49.79 -6.63
CA ARG A 8 8.06 48.42 -7.04
C ARG A 8 9.22 47.55 -7.58
N SER A 9 10.26 48.14 -8.17
CA SER A 9 11.44 47.39 -8.64
C SER A 9 12.38 46.95 -7.52
N LEU A 10 12.26 47.52 -6.31
CA LEU A 10 13.07 47.12 -5.15
C LEU A 10 12.53 45.87 -4.44
N PHE A 11 11.27 45.47 -4.71
CA PHE A 11 10.60 44.34 -4.04
C PHE A 11 10.30 43.14 -4.96
N ARG A 12 10.87 43.09 -6.16
CA ARG A 12 10.80 41.91 -7.04
C ARG A 12 12.18 41.33 -7.27
N LYS A 13 12.63 40.49 -6.34
CA LYS A 13 13.41 39.30 -6.71
C LYS A 13 12.43 38.11 -6.67
N PRO A 14 12.48 37.18 -7.64
CA PRO A 14 11.94 35.86 -7.42
C PRO A 14 12.90 35.17 -6.45
N THR A 15 12.68 35.38 -5.15
CA THR A 15 13.32 34.57 -4.13
C THR A 15 12.75 33.17 -4.33
N GLN A 16 13.57 32.20 -4.72
CA GLN A 16 13.26 30.80 -4.41
C GLN A 16 12.86 30.79 -2.94
N ALA A 17 11.62 30.37 -2.66
CA ALA A 17 11.13 30.32 -1.30
C ALA A 17 12.13 29.48 -0.50
N ALA A 18 12.81 30.10 0.46
CA ALA A 18 13.64 29.35 1.39
C ALA A 18 12.72 28.34 2.10
N PRO A 19 13.17 27.10 2.32
CA PRO A 19 12.38 26.12 3.04
C PRO A 19 11.95 26.72 4.38
N ILE A 20 10.64 26.72 4.63
CA ILE A 20 10.07 27.18 5.89
C ILE A 20 10.68 26.26 6.96
N THR A 21 11.47 26.85 7.85
CA THR A 21 12.05 26.15 9.00
C THR A 21 11.18 26.42 10.21
N THR A 22 10.97 25.40 11.04
CA THR A 22 10.30 25.58 12.33
C THR A 22 11.13 26.50 13.24
N ILE A 23 10.56 26.98 14.34
CA ILE A 23 11.27 27.76 15.38
C ILE A 23 12.55 27.03 15.88
N THR A 24 12.64 25.71 15.67
CA THR A 24 13.79 24.87 16.04
C THR A 24 14.84 24.68 14.93
N GLY A 25 14.68 25.32 13.77
CA GLY A 25 15.57 25.14 12.62
C GLY A 25 15.42 23.81 11.90
N ARG A 26 14.49 22.94 12.35
CA ARG A 26 14.13 21.71 11.64
C ARG A 26 13.32 22.04 10.39
N PRO A 27 13.54 21.34 9.27
CA PRO A 27 12.64 21.40 8.12
C PRO A 27 11.21 21.18 8.61
N VAL A 28 10.26 21.98 8.13
CA VAL A 28 8.84 21.63 8.26
C VAL A 28 8.67 20.22 7.67
N TYR A 29 8.03 19.32 8.41
CA TYR A 29 7.72 17.98 7.91
C TYR A 29 6.97 18.13 6.59
N ASP A 30 7.62 17.69 5.51
CA ASP A 30 7.08 17.72 4.17
C ASP A 30 6.77 16.28 3.77
N LEU A 31 5.49 15.94 3.78
CA LEU A 31 4.99 14.59 3.55
C LEU A 31 5.41 14.08 2.17
N ASP A 32 5.40 14.94 1.15
CA ASP A 32 5.80 14.56 -0.21
C ASP A 32 7.29 14.21 -0.28
N THR A 33 8.15 14.99 0.38
CA THR A 33 9.58 14.68 0.49
C THR A 33 9.82 13.39 1.29
N TYR A 34 9.05 13.18 2.37
CA TYR A 34 9.12 11.94 3.15
C TYR A 34 8.80 10.73 2.28
N ILE A 35 7.65 10.73 1.61
CA ILE A 35 7.19 9.65 0.73
C ILE A 35 8.23 9.39 -0.38
N ALA A 36 8.73 10.45 -1.03
CA ALA A 36 9.72 10.30 -2.11
C ALA A 36 11.04 9.67 -1.63
N LEU A 37 11.51 10.04 -0.42
CA LEU A 37 12.71 9.45 0.16
C LEU A 37 12.45 8.00 0.56
N HIS A 38 11.32 7.72 1.22
CA HIS A 38 10.93 6.38 1.65
C HIS A 38 10.85 5.42 0.45
N LEU A 39 10.14 5.78 -0.62
CA LEU A 39 10.03 4.97 -1.85
C LEU A 39 11.39 4.66 -2.48
N LYS A 40 12.33 5.61 -2.43
CA LYS A 40 13.69 5.40 -2.93
C LYS A 40 14.45 4.41 -2.05
N GLU A 41 14.34 4.54 -0.73
CA GLU A 41 15.01 3.66 0.23
C GLU A 41 14.46 2.21 0.14
N THR A 42 13.16 2.05 -0.04
CA THR A 42 12.53 0.73 -0.23
C THR A 42 12.87 0.12 -1.57
N GLU A 43 13.03 0.92 -2.64
CA GLU A 43 13.53 0.42 -3.93
C GLU A 43 14.97 -0.12 -3.81
N GLU A 44 15.89 0.66 -3.22
CA GLU A 44 17.27 0.22 -3.00
C GLU A 44 17.36 -1.01 -2.09
N THR A 45 16.50 -1.09 -1.07
CA THR A 45 16.45 -2.23 -0.15
C THR A 45 15.82 -3.46 -0.81
N GLY A 46 14.78 -3.29 -1.61
CA GLY A 46 14.10 -4.35 -2.33
C GLY A 46 15.01 -5.13 -3.28
N GLN A 47 15.99 -4.47 -3.91
CA GLN A 47 16.99 -5.12 -4.76
C GLN A 47 17.82 -6.17 -4.01
N LYS A 48 17.99 -6.04 -2.69
CA LYS A 48 18.78 -6.96 -1.86
C LYS A 48 18.09 -8.32 -1.69
N PHE A 49 16.78 -8.41 -1.97
CA PHE A 49 16.02 -9.64 -1.88
C PHE A 49 16.14 -10.53 -3.13
N ILE A 50 16.43 -9.95 -4.30
CA ILE A 50 16.50 -10.66 -5.58
C ILE A 50 17.49 -11.84 -5.55
N PRO A 51 18.73 -11.72 -5.03
CA PRO A 51 19.67 -12.84 -5.00
C PRO A 51 19.17 -14.05 -4.19
N ARG A 52 18.28 -13.82 -3.21
CA ARG A 52 17.76 -14.87 -2.32
C ARG A 52 16.43 -15.45 -2.81
N TYR A 53 15.53 -14.60 -3.30
CA TYR A 53 14.15 -14.97 -3.60
C TYR A 53 13.82 -14.98 -5.09
N GLY A 54 14.77 -14.60 -5.95
CA GLY A 54 14.61 -14.56 -7.40
C GLY A 54 14.01 -13.25 -7.91
N ILE A 55 13.97 -13.12 -9.24
CA ILE A 55 13.44 -11.93 -9.92
C ILE A 55 11.91 -11.97 -10.11
N ASP A 56 11.31 -13.16 -10.09
CA ASP A 56 9.86 -13.33 -10.19
C ASP A 56 9.22 -13.07 -8.83
N PHE A 57 8.87 -11.81 -8.59
CA PHE A 57 8.24 -11.37 -7.35
C PHE A 57 6.89 -12.06 -7.09
N ASN A 58 6.10 -12.35 -8.13
CA ASN A 58 4.80 -12.98 -7.92
C ASN A 58 4.95 -14.45 -7.52
N ALA A 59 5.92 -15.17 -8.09
CA ALA A 59 6.26 -16.52 -7.63
C ALA A 59 6.74 -16.52 -6.16
N PHE A 60 7.42 -15.45 -5.72
CA PHE A 60 7.77 -15.26 -4.32
C PHE A 60 6.54 -14.96 -3.44
N LEU A 61 5.69 -14.00 -3.82
CA LEU A 61 4.59 -13.52 -2.99
C LEU A 61 3.46 -14.55 -2.87
N TYR A 62 3.11 -15.21 -3.98
CA TYR A 62 1.98 -16.14 -4.05
C TYR A 62 2.46 -17.58 -3.86
N GLN A 63 2.79 -17.91 -2.61
CA GLN A 63 3.12 -19.26 -2.17
C GLN A 63 2.48 -19.56 -0.81
N ALA A 64 2.35 -20.85 -0.48
CA ALA A 64 1.68 -21.30 0.73
C ALA A 64 2.36 -20.82 2.04
N GLN A 65 3.69 -20.68 2.01
CA GLN A 65 4.51 -20.36 3.19
C GLN A 65 4.85 -18.85 3.31
N ILE A 66 4.20 -17.98 2.53
CA ILE A 66 4.59 -16.57 2.48
C ILE A 66 4.54 -15.88 3.84
N ALA A 67 3.49 -16.13 4.64
CA ALA A 67 3.35 -15.54 5.97
C ALA A 67 4.53 -15.92 6.89
N ASP A 68 4.95 -17.19 6.86
CA ASP A 68 6.08 -17.68 7.67
C ASP A 68 7.41 -17.09 7.19
N ILE A 69 7.64 -17.01 5.88
CA ILE A 69 8.84 -16.40 5.29
C ILE A 69 8.94 -14.92 5.68
N LEU A 70 7.82 -14.18 5.62
CA LEU A 70 7.78 -12.78 6.01
C LEU A 70 8.17 -12.62 7.49
N ARG A 71 7.52 -13.37 8.37
CA ARG A 71 7.73 -13.27 9.83
C ARG A 71 9.11 -13.72 10.29
N THR A 72 9.62 -14.81 9.73
CA THR A 72 10.85 -15.45 10.22
C THR A 72 12.11 -15.00 9.49
N GLU A 73 11.99 -14.61 8.21
CA GLU A 73 13.15 -14.23 7.41
C GLU A 73 13.16 -12.75 7.06
N ILE A 74 12.09 -12.22 6.45
CA ILE A 74 12.10 -10.86 5.90
C ILE A 74 12.10 -9.82 7.02
N ILE A 75 11.21 -9.95 8.01
CA ILE A 75 11.17 -9.07 9.19
C ILE A 75 12.52 -9.11 9.90
N ALA A 76 13.05 -10.31 10.12
CA ALA A 76 14.38 -10.47 10.70
C ALA A 76 15.42 -9.71 9.87
N MET A 77 15.48 -9.87 8.55
CA MET A 77 16.45 -9.16 7.69
C MET A 77 16.32 -7.63 7.71
N LEU A 78 15.09 -7.10 7.71
CA LEU A 78 14.84 -5.65 7.63
C LEU A 78 15.07 -4.94 8.97
N TYR A 79 14.79 -5.61 10.08
CA TYR A 79 14.63 -4.93 11.36
C TYR A 79 15.47 -5.52 12.52
N GLN A 80 16.59 -6.21 12.21
CA GLN A 80 17.53 -6.88 13.14
C GLN A 80 17.91 -6.12 14.42
N ASN A 81 17.74 -4.79 14.46
CA ASN A 81 18.14 -3.92 15.57
C ASN A 81 16.99 -3.18 16.27
N LYS A 82 15.72 -3.42 15.89
CA LYS A 82 14.55 -2.76 16.50
C LYS A 82 13.82 -3.73 17.43
N LYS A 83 13.46 -3.26 18.63
CA LYS A 83 12.64 -3.96 19.65
C LYS A 83 11.16 -4.12 19.25
N ILE A 84 10.85 -4.21 17.96
CA ILE A 84 9.48 -4.12 17.43
C ILE A 84 9.30 -5.25 16.44
N HIS A 85 8.85 -6.44 16.84
CA HIS A 85 8.44 -7.48 15.87
C HIS A 85 7.17 -8.20 16.34
N ASP A 86 6.18 -7.45 16.81
CA ASP A 86 4.83 -7.95 17.02
C ASP A 86 3.94 -7.25 15.99
N PHE A 87 4.22 -7.49 14.69
CA PHE A 87 3.35 -7.05 13.61
C PHE A 87 3.22 -8.14 12.54
N LEU A 88 2.06 -8.17 11.87
CA LEU A 88 1.67 -9.24 10.95
C LEU A 88 1.54 -10.63 11.60
N ASP A 89 1.59 -10.76 12.92
CA ASP A 89 1.49 -12.03 13.65
C ASP A 89 0.06 -12.39 14.06
N ASN A 90 -0.84 -11.41 14.08
CA ASN A 90 -2.26 -11.59 14.36
C ASN A 90 -3.12 -11.89 13.11
N ASP A 91 -4.25 -12.54 13.37
CA ASP A 91 -5.23 -12.98 12.37
C ASP A 91 -6.52 -12.18 12.49
N HIS A 92 -6.77 -11.32 11.51
CA HIS A 92 -7.88 -10.38 11.52
C HIS A 92 -8.98 -10.73 10.53
N TRP A 93 -9.01 -11.98 10.04
CA TRP A 93 -9.85 -12.35 8.90
C TRP A 93 -11.34 -12.05 9.09
N HIS A 94 -11.84 -12.24 10.31
CA HIS A 94 -13.24 -12.04 10.68
C HIS A 94 -13.65 -10.57 10.78
N GLU A 95 -12.69 -9.67 10.96
CA GLU A 95 -12.89 -8.23 11.07
C GLU A 95 -12.27 -7.46 9.89
N LYS A 96 -11.86 -8.17 8.84
CA LYS A 96 -11.18 -7.54 7.70
C LYS A 96 -12.01 -6.42 7.08
N ASN A 97 -11.36 -5.32 6.72
CA ASN A 97 -12.01 -4.26 5.97
C ASN A 97 -12.52 -4.81 4.62
N PRO A 98 -13.79 -4.61 4.25
CA PRO A 98 -14.34 -5.13 3.01
C PRO A 98 -13.69 -4.55 1.74
N LEU A 99 -13.05 -3.38 1.82
CA LEU A 99 -12.32 -2.75 0.72
C LEU A 99 -10.91 -3.32 0.52
N ASN A 100 -10.45 -4.26 1.35
CA ASN A 100 -9.22 -4.98 1.07
C ASN A 100 -9.34 -5.73 -0.26
N PHE A 101 -8.39 -5.53 -1.15
CA PHE A 101 -8.30 -6.28 -2.39
C PHE A 101 -7.80 -7.72 -2.10
N PRO A 102 -8.46 -8.77 -2.62
CA PRO A 102 -8.10 -10.15 -2.30
C PRO A 102 -6.63 -10.48 -2.57
N GLY A 103 -5.99 -11.13 -1.61
CA GLY A 103 -4.57 -11.46 -1.66
C GLY A 103 -3.99 -11.85 -0.29
N PRO A 104 -2.66 -12.02 -0.20
CA PRO A 104 -1.98 -12.35 1.05
C PRO A 104 -2.18 -11.30 2.14
N PHE A 105 -2.08 -10.02 1.79
CA PHE A 105 -2.16 -8.91 2.75
C PHE A 105 -3.57 -8.36 2.86
N TYR A 106 -3.98 -8.05 4.08
CA TYR A 106 -5.23 -7.36 4.38
C TYR A 106 -5.14 -6.69 5.75
N THR A 107 -6.06 -5.76 6.02
CA THR A 107 -6.24 -5.16 7.35
C THR A 107 -7.53 -5.63 8.02
N GLY A 108 -7.51 -5.74 9.34
CA GLY A 108 -8.66 -5.81 10.24
C GLY A 108 -9.27 -4.43 10.52
N GLN A 109 -9.58 -4.19 11.79
CA GLN A 109 -10.01 -2.88 12.27
C GLN A 109 -8.81 -2.05 12.76
N THR A 110 -8.29 -1.16 11.90
CA THR A 110 -7.14 -0.30 12.26
C THR A 110 -7.51 0.89 13.14
N ASP A 111 -6.49 1.61 13.62
CA ASP A 111 -6.65 2.95 14.16
C ASP A 111 -7.00 4.00 13.07
N THR A 112 -7.10 5.28 13.49
CA THR A 112 -7.40 6.43 12.62
C THR A 112 -6.25 7.44 12.57
N CYS A 113 -5.05 7.03 12.95
CA CYS A 113 -3.86 7.90 12.99
C CYS A 113 -3.31 8.21 11.59
N GLY A 114 -3.70 7.43 10.58
CA GLY A 114 -3.42 7.74 9.17
C GLY A 114 -1.97 7.50 8.77
N THR A 115 -1.30 6.55 9.41
CA THR A 115 0.14 6.31 9.23
C THR A 115 0.48 5.40 8.06
N GLY A 116 -0.43 4.51 7.64
CA GLY A 116 -0.15 3.51 6.61
C GLY A 116 -0.04 4.05 5.19
N ASN A 117 -0.87 5.02 4.77
CA ASN A 117 -0.77 5.59 3.41
C ASN A 117 0.57 6.31 3.15
N PRO A 118 1.14 7.11 4.08
CA PRO A 118 2.50 7.63 3.93
C PRO A 118 3.58 6.58 3.72
N GLU A 119 3.48 5.41 4.37
CA GLU A 119 4.45 4.32 4.20
C GLU A 119 4.20 3.53 2.91
N ALA A 120 2.92 3.31 2.56
CA ALA A 120 2.52 2.47 1.42
C ALA A 120 1.52 3.17 0.48
N PRO A 121 1.90 4.30 -0.15
CA PRO A 121 0.97 5.17 -0.88
C PRO A 121 0.34 4.52 -2.12
N PHE A 122 0.94 3.45 -2.62
CA PHE A 122 0.46 2.72 -3.78
C PHE A 122 -0.31 1.44 -3.42
N ASN A 123 -0.50 1.14 -2.13
CA ASN A 123 -1.08 -0.11 -1.65
C ASN A 123 -2.16 0.10 -0.58
N VAL A 124 -2.06 1.17 0.22
CA VAL A 124 -2.93 1.45 1.37
C VAL A 124 -3.73 2.73 1.15
N LEU A 125 -5.02 2.69 1.49
CA LEU A 125 -5.92 3.85 1.56
C LEU A 125 -6.74 3.79 2.85
N PHE A 126 -7.53 4.83 3.10
CA PHE A 126 -8.41 4.94 4.26
C PHE A 126 -9.88 4.83 3.86
N ASP A 127 -10.69 4.19 4.70
CA ASP A 127 -12.13 4.21 4.55
C ASP A 127 -12.75 5.51 5.10
N ALA A 128 -14.08 5.61 5.09
CA ALA A 128 -14.78 6.82 5.52
C ALA A 128 -14.64 7.10 7.03
N ASN A 129 -14.23 6.10 7.82
CA ASN A 129 -13.94 6.22 9.24
C ASN A 129 -12.44 6.46 9.50
N ALA A 130 -11.65 6.67 8.44
CA ALA A 130 -10.20 6.77 8.46
C ALA A 130 -9.46 5.47 8.84
N CYS A 131 -10.12 4.30 8.74
CA CYS A 131 -9.46 3.02 8.93
C CYS A 131 -8.74 2.57 7.65
N GLU A 132 -7.56 1.99 7.79
CA GLU A 132 -6.69 1.61 6.68
C GLU A 132 -7.16 0.30 6.01
N TYR A 133 -6.94 0.19 4.69
CA TYR A 133 -7.11 -1.05 3.94
C TYR A 133 -6.13 -1.17 2.78
N VAL A 134 -5.76 -2.42 2.47
CA VAL A 134 -4.88 -2.77 1.34
C VAL A 134 -5.71 -2.82 0.06
N PHE A 135 -5.77 -1.70 -0.66
CA PHE A 135 -6.53 -1.60 -1.92
C PHE A 135 -5.85 -2.31 -3.09
N ARG A 136 -4.56 -2.62 -2.96
CA ARG A 136 -3.77 -3.31 -3.98
C ARG A 136 -2.61 -4.07 -3.36
N GLN A 137 -2.47 -5.35 -3.72
CA GLN A 137 -1.35 -6.18 -3.27
C GLN A 137 -0.02 -5.64 -3.83
N PRO A 138 1.10 -5.82 -3.11
CA PRO A 138 2.44 -5.47 -3.60
C PRO A 138 2.72 -6.09 -4.98
N ARG A 139 3.43 -5.36 -5.86
CA ARG A 139 3.88 -5.85 -7.18
C ARG A 139 5.36 -6.14 -7.30
N ASN A 140 6.15 -5.73 -6.31
CA ASN A 140 7.58 -5.91 -6.27
C ASN A 140 8.07 -5.83 -4.82
N PHE A 141 9.35 -6.12 -4.60
CA PHE A 141 9.93 -6.10 -3.25
C PHE A 141 9.91 -4.72 -2.59
N ALA A 142 9.92 -3.62 -3.36
CA ALA A 142 9.82 -2.28 -2.79
C ALA A 142 8.41 -2.02 -2.22
N GLU A 143 7.38 -2.31 -3.01
CA GLU A 143 5.97 -2.22 -2.55
C GLU A 143 5.71 -3.19 -1.37
N LEU A 144 6.38 -4.34 -1.32
CA LEU A 144 6.29 -5.26 -0.18
C LEU A 144 6.83 -4.62 1.09
N ILE A 145 8.02 -4.03 1.02
CA ILE A 145 8.63 -3.36 2.18
C ILE A 145 7.73 -2.21 2.64
N CYS A 146 7.19 -1.40 1.71
CA CYS A 146 6.24 -0.34 2.05
C CYS A 146 5.02 -0.87 2.84
N VAL A 147 4.39 -1.96 2.40
CA VAL A 147 3.26 -2.56 3.14
C VAL A 147 3.68 -3.09 4.50
N MET A 148 4.89 -3.64 4.62
CA MET A 148 5.42 -4.08 5.91
C MET A 148 5.74 -2.90 6.84
N ASP A 149 6.25 -1.79 6.32
CA ASP A 149 6.49 -0.57 7.09
C ASP A 149 5.17 0.06 7.54
N ALA A 150 4.13 0.06 6.69
CA ALA A 150 2.77 0.45 7.08
C ALA A 150 2.25 -0.39 8.25
N ALA A 151 2.40 -1.72 8.17
CA ALA A 151 2.03 -2.63 9.25
C ALA A 151 2.83 -2.37 10.53
N ALA A 152 4.12 -2.06 10.42
CA ALA A 152 5.00 -1.84 11.58
C ALA A 152 4.74 -0.51 12.32
N VAL A 153 4.11 0.46 11.67
CA VAL A 153 3.75 1.77 12.29
C VAL A 153 2.29 1.84 12.75
N GLU A 154 1.44 0.90 12.34
CA GLU A 154 0.04 0.82 12.77
C GLU A 154 -0.03 0.38 14.23
N VAL A 155 -0.72 1.14 15.07
CA VAL A 155 -0.60 1.00 16.53
C VAL A 155 -1.41 -0.18 17.08
N PHE A 156 -2.43 -0.63 16.36
CA PHE A 156 -3.30 -1.73 16.78
C PHE A 156 -2.86 -3.10 16.27
N ASP A 157 -1.75 -3.18 15.51
CA ASP A 157 -1.31 -4.38 14.80
C ASP A 157 -2.44 -5.04 14.02
N SER A 158 -3.08 -4.25 13.16
CA SER A 158 -4.29 -4.66 12.45
C SER A 158 -4.00 -5.23 11.06
N TYR A 159 -2.73 -5.34 10.66
CA TYR A 159 -2.34 -5.92 9.39
C TYR A 159 -2.10 -7.42 9.53
N SER A 160 -2.54 -8.19 8.53
CA SER A 160 -2.29 -9.62 8.43
C SER A 160 -1.73 -9.98 7.05
N CYS A 161 -0.93 -11.05 6.97
CA CYS A 161 -0.35 -11.56 5.73
C CYS A 161 -0.74 -13.01 5.38
N ASN A 162 -1.71 -13.57 6.10
CA ASN A 162 -2.18 -14.95 5.92
C ASN A 162 -3.43 -15.08 5.05
N GLY A 163 -3.76 -14.07 4.23
CA GLY A 163 -4.98 -14.07 3.41
C GLY A 163 -5.09 -15.25 2.43
N ASN A 164 -3.96 -15.81 2.00
CA ASN A 164 -3.92 -17.02 1.15
C ASN A 164 -4.56 -18.26 1.83
N GLN A 165 -4.67 -18.28 3.16
CA GLN A 165 -5.30 -19.37 3.91
C GLN A 165 -6.82 -19.29 3.91
N TYR A 166 -7.37 -18.11 3.59
CA TYR A 166 -8.78 -17.81 3.77
C TYR A 166 -9.52 -17.49 2.48
N TRP A 167 -8.88 -16.78 1.56
CA TRP A 167 -9.47 -16.51 0.27
C TRP A 167 -9.70 -17.82 -0.47
N THR A 168 -10.91 -17.95 -1.01
CA THR A 168 -11.27 -19.02 -1.93
C THR A 168 -11.66 -18.38 -3.26
N TYR A 169 -11.61 -19.16 -4.34
CA TYR A 169 -12.06 -18.69 -5.65
C TYR A 169 -13.49 -18.10 -5.59
N GLU A 170 -14.42 -18.77 -4.91
CA GLU A 170 -15.80 -18.29 -4.78
C GLU A 170 -15.91 -17.01 -3.94
N ALA A 171 -15.10 -16.87 -2.89
CA ALA A 171 -15.05 -15.63 -2.10
C ALA A 171 -14.50 -14.45 -2.90
N CYS A 172 -13.45 -14.67 -3.71
CA CYS A 172 -12.90 -13.66 -4.62
C CYS A 172 -13.93 -13.22 -5.66
N LYS A 173 -14.67 -14.18 -6.23
CA LYS A 173 -15.74 -13.94 -7.19
C LYS A 173 -16.89 -13.13 -6.59
N GLU A 174 -17.32 -13.49 -5.38
CA GLU A 174 -18.35 -12.73 -4.69
C GLU A 174 -17.88 -11.32 -4.35
N TRP A 175 -16.63 -11.16 -3.90
CA TRP A 175 -16.03 -9.85 -3.69
C TRP A 175 -16.01 -9.01 -4.97
N TRP A 176 -15.67 -9.60 -6.12
CA TRP A 176 -15.67 -8.91 -7.41
C TRP A 176 -17.05 -8.42 -7.85
N ARG A 177 -18.12 -9.17 -7.56
CA ARG A 177 -19.49 -8.74 -7.85
C ARG A 177 -19.87 -7.45 -7.14
N GLN A 178 -19.23 -7.14 -6.01
CA GLN A 178 -19.42 -5.91 -5.27
C GLN A 178 -18.65 -4.71 -5.87
N LYS A 179 -17.85 -4.89 -6.94
CA LYS A 179 -17.09 -3.80 -7.59
C LYS A 179 -17.91 -2.52 -7.85
N PRO A 180 -19.15 -2.57 -8.40
CA PRO A 180 -19.93 -1.35 -8.60
C PRO A 180 -20.25 -0.62 -7.29
N GLU A 181 -20.45 -1.36 -6.21
CA GLU A 181 -20.67 -0.82 -4.87
C GLU A 181 -19.39 -0.24 -4.28
N TRP A 182 -18.23 -0.89 -4.46
CA TRP A 182 -16.93 -0.33 -4.06
C TRP A 182 -16.63 0.99 -4.76
N ILE A 183 -16.86 1.06 -6.08
CA ILE A 183 -16.70 2.31 -6.85
C ILE A 183 -17.65 3.39 -6.31
N ARG A 184 -18.91 3.04 -6.01
CA ARG A 184 -19.87 3.97 -5.42
C ARG A 184 -19.41 4.49 -4.05
N GLN A 185 -18.88 3.63 -3.19
CA GLN A 185 -18.32 4.03 -1.89
C GLN A 185 -17.11 4.92 -2.05
N LEU A 186 -16.17 4.59 -2.94
CA LEU A 186 -14.98 5.41 -3.22
C LEU A 186 -15.33 6.80 -3.77
N GLN A 187 -16.50 6.95 -4.39
CA GLN A 187 -17.02 8.24 -4.86
C GLN A 187 -17.69 9.08 -3.76
N ASP A 188 -17.86 8.54 -2.55
CA ASP A 188 -18.44 9.27 -1.42
C ASP A 188 -17.56 10.47 -0.99
N PRO A 189 -18.13 11.65 -0.71
CA PRO A 189 -17.36 12.82 -0.30
C PRO A 189 -16.47 12.62 0.94
N GLU A 190 -16.88 11.80 1.92
CA GLU A 190 -16.05 11.53 3.09
C GLU A 190 -14.87 10.62 2.74
N MET A 191 -15.04 9.66 1.82
CA MET A 191 -13.92 8.86 1.28
C MET A 191 -12.90 9.75 0.56
N GLN A 192 -13.38 10.67 -0.29
CA GLN A 192 -12.51 11.59 -1.03
C GLN A 192 -11.71 12.52 -0.10
N LYS A 193 -12.37 12.97 0.97
CA LYS A 193 -11.77 13.83 1.98
C LYS A 193 -10.74 13.07 2.83
N ALA A 194 -11.04 11.84 3.25
CA ALA A 194 -10.11 11.01 4.01
C ALA A 194 -8.82 10.71 3.24
N ASN A 195 -8.91 10.56 1.92
CA ASN A 195 -7.79 10.19 1.06
C ASN A 195 -7.17 11.36 0.28
N GLY A 196 -7.67 12.59 0.45
CA GLY A 196 -7.15 13.77 -0.26
C GLY A 196 -7.21 13.68 -1.79
N GLY A 197 -8.12 12.87 -2.35
CA GLY A 197 -8.22 12.63 -3.79
C GLY A 197 -7.53 11.35 -4.29
N ASN A 198 -6.78 10.64 -3.44
CA ASN A 198 -6.06 9.41 -3.79
C ASN A 198 -6.98 8.18 -3.93
N GLU A 199 -8.25 8.25 -3.53
CA GLU A 199 -9.24 7.20 -3.79
C GLU A 199 -9.37 6.86 -5.29
N LYS A 200 -9.06 7.83 -6.16
CA LYS A 200 -9.00 7.64 -7.62
C LYS A 200 -8.01 6.55 -8.04
N LEU A 201 -6.92 6.37 -7.29
CA LEU A 201 -5.97 5.28 -7.56
C LEU A 201 -6.66 3.92 -7.48
N TYR A 202 -7.57 3.74 -6.52
CA TYR A 202 -8.30 2.49 -6.40
C TYR A 202 -9.41 2.35 -7.44
N ILE A 203 -10.12 3.44 -7.75
CA ILE A 203 -11.11 3.44 -8.84
C ILE A 203 -10.44 3.05 -10.16
N ASP A 204 -9.34 3.71 -10.52
CA ASP A 204 -8.58 3.44 -11.74
C ASP A 204 -8.09 1.98 -11.75
N TYR A 205 -7.60 1.48 -10.61
CA TYR A 205 -7.18 0.09 -10.47
C TYR A 205 -8.33 -0.89 -10.72
N LEU A 206 -9.48 -0.68 -10.08
CA LEU A 206 -10.70 -1.50 -10.23
C LEU A 206 -11.22 -1.51 -11.67
N GLU A 207 -11.10 -0.39 -12.38
CA GLU A 207 -11.56 -0.24 -13.76
C GLU A 207 -10.60 -0.81 -14.80
N THR A 208 -9.32 -1.00 -14.45
CA THR A 208 -8.28 -1.41 -15.40
C THR A 208 -7.68 -2.78 -15.07
N THR A 209 -6.73 -2.84 -14.14
CA THR A 209 -5.85 -4.00 -13.94
C THR A 209 -6.37 -4.99 -12.90
N ALA A 210 -7.22 -4.54 -11.98
CA ALA A 210 -7.71 -5.34 -10.85
C ALA A 210 -8.37 -6.66 -11.28
N GLU A 211 -9.12 -6.67 -12.39
CA GLU A 211 -9.76 -7.88 -12.88
C GLU A 211 -8.72 -8.95 -13.23
N THR A 212 -7.65 -8.55 -13.94
CA THR A 212 -6.60 -9.48 -14.35
C THR A 212 -5.83 -9.99 -13.13
N ASP A 213 -5.49 -9.12 -12.19
CA ASP A 213 -4.78 -9.49 -10.97
C ASP A 213 -5.62 -10.46 -10.11
N LEU A 214 -6.91 -10.17 -9.94
CA LEU A 214 -7.81 -11.04 -9.17
C LEU A 214 -7.97 -12.40 -9.85
N ARG A 215 -8.08 -12.45 -11.18
CA ARG A 215 -8.14 -13.73 -11.92
C ARG A 215 -6.85 -14.53 -11.82
N LYS A 216 -5.68 -13.89 -11.81
CA LYS A 216 -4.40 -14.55 -11.56
C LYS A 216 -4.30 -15.08 -10.14
N TYR A 217 -4.79 -14.32 -9.16
CA TYR A 217 -4.86 -14.77 -7.78
C TYR A 217 -5.81 -15.97 -7.63
N CYS A 218 -7.00 -15.92 -8.24
CA CYS A 218 -7.92 -17.07 -8.30
C CYS A 218 -7.27 -18.31 -8.91
N TYR A 219 -6.51 -18.14 -10.01
CA TYR A 219 -5.74 -19.24 -10.61
C TYR A 219 -4.77 -19.85 -9.58
N PHE A 220 -4.03 -19.01 -8.85
CA PHE A 220 -3.14 -19.46 -7.78
C PHE A 220 -3.88 -20.21 -6.68
N LEU A 221 -5.04 -19.73 -6.23
CA LEU A 221 -5.82 -20.42 -5.20
C LEU A 221 -6.22 -21.84 -5.62
N GLU A 222 -6.54 -22.06 -6.88
CA GLU A 222 -6.94 -23.37 -7.41
C GLU A 222 -5.74 -24.30 -7.72
N HIS A 223 -4.63 -23.74 -8.21
CA HIS A 223 -3.51 -24.51 -8.75
C HIS A 223 -2.26 -24.54 -7.86
N GLN A 224 -2.21 -23.69 -6.83
CA GLN A 224 -1.10 -23.54 -5.89
C GLN A 224 0.22 -23.05 -6.53
N TYR A 225 0.14 -22.39 -7.67
CA TYR A 225 1.23 -21.62 -8.28
C TYR A 225 0.71 -20.42 -9.05
N TYR A 226 1.52 -19.35 -9.12
CA TYR A 226 1.12 -18.13 -9.82
C TYR A 226 1.32 -18.25 -11.34
N PRO A 227 0.37 -17.76 -12.16
CA PRO A 227 0.49 -17.84 -13.62
C PRO A 227 1.51 -16.83 -14.18
N THR A 228 2.51 -17.31 -14.93
CA THR A 228 3.63 -16.51 -15.46
C THR A 228 3.63 -16.30 -16.99
N GLY A 229 2.67 -16.88 -17.72
CA GLY A 229 2.58 -16.81 -19.19
C GLY A 229 1.36 -16.04 -19.71
N GLU A 230 1.49 -15.39 -20.87
CA GLU A 230 0.43 -14.60 -21.53
C GLU A 230 -0.73 -15.46 -22.06
N ASN A 231 -0.49 -16.74 -22.34
CA ASN A 231 -1.48 -17.66 -22.91
C ASN A 231 -2.19 -18.54 -21.86
N ILE A 232 -2.12 -18.18 -20.58
CA ILE A 232 -2.78 -18.93 -19.52
C ILE A 232 -4.27 -18.57 -19.51
N ASN A 233 -5.13 -19.58 -19.60
CA ASN A 233 -6.56 -19.39 -19.45
C ASN A 233 -6.89 -19.14 -17.97
N LEU A 234 -7.11 -17.87 -17.62
CA LEU A 234 -7.44 -17.48 -16.26
C LEU A 234 -8.93 -17.74 -15.95
N PRO A 235 -9.28 -18.18 -14.73
CA PRO A 235 -10.67 -18.41 -14.36
C PRO A 235 -11.50 -17.12 -14.51
N PRO A 236 -12.80 -17.20 -14.83
CA PRO A 236 -13.67 -16.03 -14.89
C PRO A 236 -13.97 -15.49 -13.48
N LEU A 237 -14.43 -14.24 -13.39
CA LEU A 237 -15.03 -13.68 -12.17
C LEU A 237 -16.54 -13.58 -12.35
#